data_AF-D8LW92-F1
#
_entry.id   AF-D8LW92-F1
#
_cell.length_a   1.000
_cell.length_b   1.000
_cell.length_c   1.000
_cell.angle_alpha   90.00
_cell.angle_beta   90.00
_cell.angle_gamma   90.00
#
_symmetry.space_group_name_H-M   'P 1'
#
loop_
_entity.id
_entity.type
_entity.pdbx_description
1 polymer ?
#
loop_
_entity_poly.entity_id
_entity_poly.type
_entity_poly.pdbx_seq_one_letter_code
_entity_poly.pdbx_strand_id
1 'polypeptide(L)'
;MDAELAAFLKDNPDFELNDRGRIHCKLTNHDIVADMSEVQKYIKTKKYLHAKNWYNYDYSKYEPYIIPHRSDPKKLFCIVTMTSLNKIPEVVERVVNSKKFKRLCEEYNQRQEEKKRREAV
;
A
#
# COMPACT_ATOMS: atom_id res chain seq x y z
N MET A 1 28.86 1.97 -19.38
CA MET A 1 27.67 2.18 -18.54
C MET A 1 26.56 2.62 -19.46
N ASP A 2 25.50 1.83 -19.57
CA ASP A 2 24.32 2.18 -20.37
C ASP A 2 23.74 3.52 -19.90
N ALA A 3 23.75 4.51 -20.80
CA ALA A 3 23.25 5.85 -20.52
C ALA A 3 21.76 5.81 -20.13
N GLU A 4 21.00 4.88 -20.71
CA GLU A 4 19.58 4.65 -20.40
C GLU A 4 19.39 4.14 -18.96
N LEU A 5 20.26 3.26 -18.48
CA LEU A 5 20.21 2.74 -17.13
C LEU A 5 20.50 3.83 -16.09
N ALA A 6 21.49 4.68 -16.38
CA ALA A 6 21.81 5.82 -15.52
C ALA A 6 20.66 6.85 -15.47
N ALA A 7 19.97 7.09 -16.59
CA ALA A 7 18.77 7.93 -16.61
C ALA A 7 17.62 7.29 -15.80
N PHE A 8 17.39 5.99 -15.96
CA PHE A 8 16.36 5.26 -15.23
C PHE A 8 16.55 5.32 -13.70
N LEU A 9 17.79 5.17 -13.22
CA LEU A 9 18.12 5.27 -11.79
C LEU A 9 17.90 6.69 -11.24
N LYS A 10 18.03 7.74 -12.06
CA LYS A 10 17.70 9.11 -11.65
C LYS A 10 16.20 9.34 -11.52
N ASP A 11 15.41 8.78 -12.43
CA ASP A 11 13.95 8.91 -12.41
C ASP A 11 13.28 8.04 -11.33
N ASN A 12 13.94 6.95 -10.89
CA ASN A 12 13.37 5.99 -9.96
C ASN A 12 14.30 5.80 -8.74
N PRO A 13 14.15 6.61 -7.68
CA PRO A 13 15.01 6.54 -6.48
C PRO A 13 14.85 5.24 -5.67
N ASP A 14 13.83 4.43 -5.99
CA ASP A 14 13.60 3.09 -5.44
C ASP A 14 14.64 2.04 -5.90
N PHE A 15 15.41 2.37 -6.94
CA PHE A 15 16.46 1.50 -7.48
C PHE A 15 17.83 2.13 -7.23
N GLU A 16 18.77 1.35 -6.72
CA GLU A 16 20.14 1.78 -6.46
C GLU A 16 21.14 0.79 -7.02
N LEU A 17 22.33 1.26 -7.41
CA LEU A 17 23.41 0.39 -7.84
C LEU A 17 24.16 -0.10 -6.59
N ASN A 18 24.25 -1.42 -6.43
CA ASN A 18 24.96 -2.07 -5.34
C ASN A 18 26.45 -2.28 -5.71
N ASP A 19 27.33 -2.45 -4.72
CA ASP A 19 28.79 -2.62 -4.88
C ASP A 19 29.18 -3.79 -5.80
N ARG A 20 28.27 -4.74 -5.98
CA ARG A 20 28.43 -5.92 -6.86
C ARG A 20 28.11 -5.65 -8.32
N GLY A 21 27.86 -4.39 -8.71
CA GLY A 21 27.47 -4.02 -10.07
C GLY A 21 26.06 -4.51 -10.45
N ARG A 22 25.16 -4.61 -9.47
CA ARG A 22 23.75 -5.04 -9.63
C ARG A 22 22.81 -3.94 -9.17
N ILE A 23 21.60 -3.90 -9.72
CA ILE A 23 20.58 -2.92 -9.31
C ILE A 23 19.75 -3.51 -8.19
N HIS A 24 19.83 -2.90 -7.01
CA HIS A 24 19.05 -3.24 -5.85
C HIS A 24 17.72 -2.47 -5.85
N CYS A 25 16.59 -3.17 -5.75
CA CYS A 25 15.27 -2.57 -5.64
C CYS A 25 14.82 -2.50 -4.17
N LYS A 26 14.82 -1.30 -3.58
CA LYS A 26 14.45 -1.05 -2.17
C LYS A 26 13.03 -1.52 -1.84
N LEU A 27 12.09 -1.35 -2.77
CA LEU A 27 10.68 -1.72 -2.58
C LEU A 27 10.47 -3.22 -2.37
N THR A 28 11.36 -4.04 -2.91
CA THR A 28 11.19 -5.51 -2.96
C THR A 28 12.35 -6.27 -2.37
N ASN A 29 13.39 -5.55 -1.92
CA ASN A 29 14.67 -6.07 -1.44
C ASN A 29 15.22 -7.15 -2.38
N HIS A 30 15.33 -6.82 -3.67
CA HIS A 30 15.73 -7.76 -4.72
C HIS A 30 16.81 -7.17 -5.61
N ASP A 31 17.85 -7.97 -5.90
CA ASP A 31 18.96 -7.60 -6.77
C ASP A 31 18.72 -8.08 -8.20
N ILE A 32 18.81 -7.14 -9.15
CA ILE A 32 18.61 -7.33 -10.59
C ILE A 32 19.96 -7.14 -11.28
N VAL A 33 20.19 -7.82 -12.39
CA VAL A 33 21.36 -7.56 -13.23
C VAL A 33 21.31 -6.11 -13.73
N ALA A 34 22.46 -5.42 -13.77
CA ALA A 34 22.57 -4.04 -14.26
C ALA A 34 22.47 -3.97 -15.80
N ASP A 35 21.34 -4.47 -16.33
CA ASP A 35 20.97 -4.48 -17.73
C ASP A 35 19.55 -3.90 -17.89
N MET A 36 19.37 -2.99 -18.84
CA MET A 36 18.09 -2.31 -19.00
C MET A 36 16.95 -3.26 -19.39
N SER A 37 17.24 -4.31 -20.18
CA SER A 37 16.23 -5.29 -20.59
C SER A 37 15.74 -6.09 -19.37
N GLU A 38 16.65 -6.50 -18.50
CA GLU A 38 16.30 -7.20 -17.25
C GLU A 38 15.51 -6.32 -16.29
N VAL A 39 15.88 -5.04 -16.15
CA VAL A 39 15.14 -4.06 -15.35
C VAL A 39 13.73 -3.85 -15.89
N GLN A 40 13.56 -3.69 -17.20
CA GLN A 40 12.24 -3.54 -17.82
C GLN A 40 11.36 -4.78 -17.62
N LYS A 41 11.95 -5.99 -17.71
CA LYS A 41 11.24 -7.23 -17.38
C LYS A 41 10.81 -7.24 -15.92
N TYR A 42 11.71 -6.86 -15.00
CA TYR A 42 11.44 -6.85 -13.57
C TYR A 42 10.26 -5.92 -13.20
N ILE A 43 10.24 -4.71 -13.75
CA ILE A 43 9.19 -3.71 -13.49
C ILE A 43 7.80 -4.20 -13.93
N LYS A 44 7.74 -5.07 -14.95
CA LYS A 44 6.50 -5.68 -15.44
C LYS A 44 6.05 -6.88 -14.61
N THR A 45 6.87 -7.37 -13.67
CA THR A 45 6.50 -8.53 -12.84
C THR A 45 5.44 -8.18 -11.80
N LYS A 46 4.61 -9.17 -11.47
CA LYS A 46 3.61 -9.05 -10.39
C LYS A 46 4.24 -8.66 -9.05
N LYS A 47 5.46 -9.15 -8.76
CA LYS A 47 6.17 -8.86 -7.51
C LYS A 47 6.42 -7.36 -7.34
N TYR A 48 6.97 -6.71 -8.37
CA TYR A 48 7.22 -5.28 -8.36
C TYR A 48 5.92 -4.47 -8.37
N LEU A 49 4.97 -4.84 -9.24
CA LEU A 49 3.69 -4.13 -9.34
C LEU A 49 2.90 -4.18 -8.03
N HIS A 50 2.88 -5.31 -7.32
CA HIS A 50 2.25 -5.40 -6.01
C HIS A 50 3.01 -4.56 -4.97
N ALA A 51 4.34 -4.59 -4.94
CA ALA A 51 5.11 -3.77 -4.02
C ALA A 51 4.85 -2.27 -4.21
N LYS A 52 4.85 -1.81 -5.47
CA LYS A 52 4.62 -0.43 -5.84
C LYS A 52 3.17 0.00 -5.61
N ASN A 53 2.20 -0.76 -6.13
CA ASN A 53 0.80 -0.31 -6.16
C ASN A 53 0.00 -0.71 -4.94
N TRP A 54 0.39 -1.77 -4.22
CA TRP A 54 -0.38 -2.30 -3.10
C TRP A 54 0.26 -1.95 -1.77
N TYR A 55 1.53 -2.29 -1.57
CA TYR A 55 2.16 -2.11 -0.26
C TYR A 55 2.54 -0.65 0.03
N ASN A 56 2.85 0.12 -1.01
CA ASN A 56 3.22 1.54 -0.94
C ASN A 56 2.07 2.51 -1.26
N TYR A 57 0.83 1.99 -1.34
CA TYR A 57 -0.33 2.85 -1.51
C TYR A 57 -0.67 3.58 -0.21
N ASP A 58 -1.03 4.85 -0.30
CA ASP A 58 -1.49 5.61 0.86
C ASP A 58 -2.92 5.18 1.25
N TYR A 59 -3.00 4.38 2.32
CA TYR A 59 -4.26 3.96 2.92
C TYR A 59 -4.73 4.89 4.05
N SER A 60 -3.89 5.86 4.44
CA SER A 60 -4.16 6.82 5.51
C SER A 60 -5.45 7.61 5.26
N LYS A 61 -5.78 7.87 3.98
CA LYS A 61 -7.05 8.49 3.58
C LYS A 61 -8.34 7.74 3.98
N TYR A 62 -8.24 6.46 4.37
CA TYR A 62 -9.39 5.67 4.83
C TYR A 62 -9.48 5.57 6.36
N GLU A 63 -8.53 6.17 7.08
CA GLU A 63 -8.61 6.33 8.53
C GLU A 63 -9.74 7.30 8.91
N PRO A 64 -10.41 7.10 10.06
CA PRO A 64 -10.12 6.11 11.11
C PRO A 64 -10.74 4.72 10.87
N TYR A 65 -11.47 4.50 9.77
CA TYR A 65 -12.28 3.29 9.61
C TYR A 65 -11.47 2.07 9.17
N ILE A 66 -10.50 2.26 8.29
CA ILE A 66 -9.62 1.20 7.78
C ILE A 66 -8.20 1.50 8.24
N ILE A 67 -7.71 0.68 9.16
CA ILE A 67 -6.40 0.83 9.79
C ILE A 67 -5.49 -0.36 9.43
N PRO A 68 -4.16 -0.25 9.58
CA PRO A 68 -3.28 -1.41 9.48
C PRO A 68 -3.68 -2.50 10.49
N HIS A 69 -3.65 -3.77 10.04
CA HIS A 69 -3.97 -4.89 10.93
C HIS A 69 -2.87 -5.06 11.97
N ARG A 70 -3.26 -5.21 13.25
CA ARG A 70 -2.31 -5.25 14.38
C ARG A 70 -1.30 -6.40 14.29
N SER A 71 -1.75 -7.57 13.84
CA SER A 71 -0.92 -8.78 13.78
C SER A 71 -0.36 -9.08 12.39
N ASP A 72 -0.99 -8.57 11.32
CA ASP A 72 -0.69 -8.98 9.95
C ASP A 72 -0.32 -7.75 9.11
N PRO A 73 0.97 -7.46 8.91
CA PRO A 73 1.39 -6.25 8.19
C PRO A 73 0.95 -6.23 6.71
N LYS A 74 0.54 -7.38 6.17
CA LYS A 74 0.04 -7.54 4.79
C LYS A 74 -1.47 -7.28 4.65
N LYS A 75 -2.17 -7.03 5.76
CA LYS A 75 -3.61 -6.84 5.80
C LYS A 75 -3.97 -5.51 6.45
N LEU A 76 -5.16 -5.03 6.10
CA LEU A 76 -5.83 -3.92 6.75
C LEU A 76 -6.97 -4.47 7.60
N PHE A 77 -7.42 -3.71 8.57
CA PHE A 77 -8.57 -4.04 9.40
C PHE A 77 -9.59 -2.91 9.30
N CYS A 78 -10.81 -3.27 8.94
CA CYS A 78 -11.94 -2.35 8.96
C CYS A 78 -12.61 -2.42 10.33
N ILE A 79 -12.53 -1.33 11.10
CA ILE A 79 -13.11 -1.23 12.45
C ILE A 79 -14.64 -1.30 12.38
N VAL A 80 -15.22 -0.66 11.37
CA VAL A 80 -16.66 -0.53 11.19
C VAL A 80 -17.32 -1.85 10.84
N THR A 81 -16.73 -2.63 9.93
CA THR A 81 -17.25 -3.94 9.52
C THR A 81 -16.65 -5.11 10.31
N MET A 82 -15.66 -4.83 11.17
CA MET A 82 -14.89 -5.83 11.92
C MET A 82 -14.31 -6.93 11.02
N THR A 83 -13.75 -6.56 9.88
CA THR A 83 -13.25 -7.52 8.87
C THR A 83 -11.82 -7.19 8.49
N SER A 84 -10.99 -8.23 8.33
CA SER A 84 -9.65 -8.10 7.76
C SER A 84 -9.73 -8.03 6.24
N LEU A 85 -9.05 -7.05 5.66
CA LEU A 85 -8.99 -6.77 4.23
C LEU A 85 -7.58 -7.03 3.71
N ASN A 86 -7.49 -7.52 2.48
CA ASN A 86 -6.19 -7.55 1.80
C ASN A 86 -5.76 -6.12 1.48
N LYS A 87 -4.45 -5.86 1.60
CA LYS A 87 -3.87 -4.57 1.25
C LYS A 87 -3.79 -4.44 -0.28
N ILE A 88 -4.95 -4.28 -0.92
CA ILE A 88 -5.13 -4.14 -2.37
C ILE A 88 -6.06 -2.95 -2.57
N PRO A 89 -5.65 -1.87 -3.26
CA PRO A 89 -6.45 -0.64 -3.37
C PRO A 89 -7.86 -0.89 -3.90
N GLU A 90 -7.99 -1.68 -4.97
CA GLU A 90 -9.28 -2.01 -5.58
C GLU A 90 -10.24 -2.72 -4.62
N VAL A 91 -9.71 -3.60 -3.76
CA VAL A 91 -10.52 -4.30 -2.75
C VAL A 91 -10.99 -3.33 -1.67
N VAL A 92 -10.10 -2.45 -1.22
CA VAL A 92 -10.41 -1.42 -0.22
C VAL A 92 -11.47 -0.47 -0.76
N GLU A 93 -11.30 0.04 -1.98
CA GLU A 93 -12.28 0.92 -2.63
C GLU A 93 -13.64 0.26 -2.80
N ARG A 94 -13.68 -1.03 -3.16
CA ARG A 94 -14.94 -1.78 -3.24
C ARG A 94 -15.64 -1.86 -1.89
N VAL A 95 -14.90 -2.07 -0.81
CA VAL A 95 -15.46 -2.13 0.55
C VAL A 95 -15.99 -0.77 0.95
N VAL A 96 -15.21 0.30 0.77
CA VAL A 96 -15.62 1.68 1.11
C VAL A 96 -16.86 2.11 0.34
N ASN A 97 -16.96 1.73 -0.93
CA ASN A 97 -18.12 2.04 -1.77
C ASN A 97 -19.33 1.13 -1.53
N SER A 98 -19.18 0.05 -0.75
CA SER A 98 -20.27 -0.88 -0.50
C SER A 98 -21.39 -0.27 0.34
N LYS A 99 -22.64 -0.65 0.04
CA LYS A 99 -23.82 -0.22 0.83
C LYS A 99 -23.69 -0.59 2.31
N LYS A 100 -23.11 -1.77 2.59
CA LYS A 100 -22.89 -2.26 3.95
C LYS A 100 -21.94 -1.36 4.74
N PHE A 101 -20.81 -0.99 4.14
CA PHE A 101 -19.83 -0.12 4.80
C PHE A 101 -20.41 1.25 5.10
N LYS A 102 -21.09 1.89 4.13
CA LYS A 102 -21.71 3.20 4.32
C LYS A 102 -22.72 3.21 5.46
N ARG A 103 -23.62 2.22 5.51
CA ARG A 103 -24.62 2.07 6.58
C ARG A 103 -23.96 1.94 7.96
N LEU A 104 -22.98 1.04 8.09
CA LEU A 104 -22.30 0.82 9.37
C LEU A 104 -21.42 2.02 9.78
N CYS A 105 -20.88 2.76 8.82
CA CYS A 105 -20.08 3.95 9.06
C CYS A 105 -20.92 5.05 9.70
N GLU A 106 -22.14 5.25 9.21
CA GLU A 106 -23.10 6.20 9.80
C GLU A 106 -23.45 5.81 11.25
N GLU A 107 -23.79 4.54 11.49
CA GLU A 107 -24.06 4.02 12.84
C GLU A 107 -22.85 4.18 13.78
N TYR A 108 -21.65 3.95 13.26
CA TYR A 108 -20.42 4.09 14.03
C TYR A 108 -20.20 5.54 14.45
N ASN A 109 -20.35 6.50 13.53
CA ASN A 109 -20.17 7.93 13.82
C ASN A 109 -21.16 8.42 14.87
N GLN A 110 -22.44 8.05 14.75
CA GLN A 110 -23.46 8.40 15.74
C GLN A 110 -23.08 7.91 17.15
N ARG A 111 -22.61 6.66 17.26
CA ARG A 111 -22.14 6.11 18.55
C ARG A 111 -20.90 6.83 19.08
N GLN A 112 -19.98 7.25 18.21
CA GLN A 112 -18.80 8.02 18.64
C GLN A 112 -19.20 9.41 19.14
N GLU A 113 -20.12 10.09 18.46
CA GLU A 113 -20.63 11.40 18.89
C GLU A 113 -21.35 11.33 20.23
N GLU A 114 -22.19 10.32 20.45
CA GLU A 114 -22.87 10.13 21.74
C GLU A 114 -21.87 9.88 22.87
N LYS A 115 -20.85 9.05 22.64
CA LYS A 115 -19.76 8.83 23.62
C LYS A 115 -19.04 10.12 23.96
N LYS A 116 -18.62 10.88 22.96
CA LYS A 116 -17.96 12.18 23.16
C LYS A 116 -18.83 13.15 23.95
N ARG A 117 -20.14 13.17 23.69
CA ARG A 117 -21.09 14.00 24.46
C ARG A 117 -21.18 13.56 25.91
N ARG A 118 -21.18 12.26 26.19
CA ARG A 118 -21.24 11.71 27.56
C ARG A 118 -19.94 11.91 28.33
N GLU A 119 -18.79 11.87 27.65
CA GLU A 119 -17.48 12.12 28.27
C GLU A 119 -17.21 13.61 28.53
N ALA A 120 -17.95 14.50 27.87
CA ALA A 120 -17.83 15.96 28.03
C ALA A 120 -18.76 16.55 29.11
N VAL A 121 -19.62 15.73 29.73
CA VAL A 121 -20.53 16.09 30.84
C VAL A 121 -19.96 15.55 32.14
#